data_AF-A0A4Q3SPB6-F1
#
_entry.id   AF-A0A4Q3SPB6-F1
#
_cell.length_a   1.000
_cell.length_b   1.000
_cell.length_c   1.000
_cell.angle_alpha   90.00
_cell.angle_beta   90.00
_cell.angle_gamma   90.00
#
_symmetry.space_group_name_H-M   'P 1'
#
loop_
_entity.id
_entity.type
_entity.pdbx_description
1 polymer ?
#
loop_
_entity_poly.entity_id
_entity_poly.type
_entity_poly.pdbx_seq_one_letter_code
_entity_poly.pdbx_strand_id
1 'polypeptide(L)'
;MNWKLFLTVCVSLAVTLLPYNIIGCGGGDADPYDYFVSFFDKKLDGDPLAKPFYYTNYKFLYDEEEPVNLAELTSSEWISYTGVKATRAEAFSFVCRYAVKDITNLYNHIEKSQPLTIPDSLRSNPITGYFIDTKDLEALGYIIYAKKLEPHVTGSWSSWEPIQRDSITMGKLIKNGQQLYQAAKKSSIKLRYAYQVVRLAHYSKRYQDCIDLYESLVKPVKDESVLQELCISLQAGALQHLGKREEAAYEFSKLFNRDNYNRISNYMSFDWSVSRFDEKNRKQCLQLCKTDKERAGMLALFALGSNQGELEAIQKIYELDPYSPLLATLSIREVHKIEDYYFTPSLAFQAGDTTAVRGYEEVSKADPAYLSYKDEVGAFVKLCERIATEKKAVNSDLYFLAAAHTSMIARDFKKAGSLLKFINLKKAKPELADQAQMTNILLTINLKDSIDARKFLADCLYLPNSEGVLCCFTRSANESFRASSVFFLRASSPANFDAVGESSRNTKIRNKPPA
;
A
#
# COMPACT_ATOMS: atom_id res chain seq x y z
N MET A 1 -3.19 21.07 61.10
CA MET A 1 -2.64 20.35 59.93
C MET A 1 -2.98 21.17 58.69
N ASN A 2 -1.97 21.68 57.97
CA ASN A 2 -2.18 22.63 56.88
C ASN A 2 -2.58 21.84 55.62
N TRP A 3 -3.88 21.72 55.35
CA TRP A 3 -4.43 20.82 54.33
C TRP A 3 -3.83 21.05 52.93
N LYS A 4 -3.43 22.29 52.62
CA LYS A 4 -2.70 22.62 51.39
C LYS A 4 -1.36 21.91 51.31
N LEU A 5 -0.60 21.87 52.40
CA LEU A 5 0.70 21.19 52.47
C LEU A 5 0.55 19.67 52.31
N PHE A 6 -0.50 19.10 52.93
CA PHE A 6 -0.82 17.68 52.78
C PHE A 6 -1.18 17.34 51.33
N LEU A 7 -1.99 18.17 50.68
CA LEU A 7 -2.40 17.97 49.29
C LEU A 7 -1.21 18.09 48.33
N THR A 8 -0.32 19.06 48.56
CA THR A 8 0.92 19.21 47.77
C THR A 8 1.81 17.98 47.90
N VAL A 9 2.01 17.46 49.12
CA VAL A 9 2.82 16.26 49.34
C VAL A 9 2.19 15.04 48.68
N CYS A 10 0.88 14.84 48.78
CA CYS A 10 0.19 13.72 48.13
C CYS A 10 0.24 13.78 46.61
N VAL A 11 0.10 14.96 46.00
CA VAL A 11 0.20 15.14 44.55
C VAL A 11 1.64 14.92 44.07
N SER A 12 2.63 15.43 44.80
CA SER A 12 4.04 15.19 44.48
C SER A 12 4.40 13.70 44.60
N LEU A 13 3.92 13.00 45.63
CA LEU A 13 4.14 11.55 45.78
C LEU A 13 3.45 10.75 44.66
N ALA A 14 2.23 11.13 44.28
CA ALA A 14 1.50 10.49 43.20
C ALA A 14 2.20 10.65 41.85
N VAL A 15 2.81 11.81 41.58
CA VAL A 15 3.60 12.05 40.36
C VAL A 15 4.89 11.22 40.34
N THR A 16 5.50 10.95 41.50
CA THR A 16 6.68 10.07 41.59
C THR A 16 6.37 8.57 41.55
N LEU A 17 5.11 8.19 41.83
CA LEU A 17 4.64 6.79 41.83
C LEU A 17 4.04 6.37 40.48
N LEU A 18 3.92 7.29 39.51
CA LEU A 18 3.65 6.93 38.12
C LEU A 18 4.90 6.27 37.54
N PRO A 19 4.85 4.99 37.13
CA PRO A 19 5.99 4.33 36.52
C PRO A 19 6.32 5.02 35.20
N TYR A 20 7.33 5.89 35.20
CA TYR A 20 7.84 6.56 33.99
C TYR A 20 8.62 5.60 33.07
N ASN A 21 8.75 4.33 33.44
CA ASN A 21 9.48 3.31 32.68
C ASN A 21 8.71 1.99 32.63
N ILE A 22 7.48 2.00 32.12
CA ILE A 22 7.05 0.85 31.29
C ILE A 22 7.65 1.10 29.90
N ILE A 23 8.97 1.01 29.82
CA ILE A 23 9.63 0.70 28.57
C ILE A 23 9.32 -0.78 28.39
N GLY A 24 8.18 -1.07 27.74
CA GLY A 24 8.06 -2.34 27.04
C GLY A 24 9.32 -2.47 26.19
N CYS A 25 9.98 -3.62 26.23
CA CYS A 25 11.13 -3.90 25.39
C CYS A 25 10.69 -3.74 23.92
N GLY A 26 10.92 -2.54 23.38
CA GLY A 26 10.45 -2.09 22.07
C GLY A 26 11.23 -0.85 21.62
N GLY A 27 12.44 -0.67 22.15
CA GLY A 27 13.43 0.23 21.57
C GLY A 27 14.28 -0.59 20.61
N GLY A 28 14.08 -0.41 19.30
CA GLY A 28 14.88 -1.09 18.28
C GLY A 28 14.23 -1.20 16.91
N ASP A 29 12.90 -1.14 16.81
CA ASP A 29 12.24 -1.17 15.51
C ASP A 29 12.52 0.12 14.74
N ALA A 30 13.38 0.00 13.72
CA ALA A 30 13.57 1.06 12.73
C ALA A 30 12.19 1.46 12.20
N ASP A 31 11.95 2.76 12.09
CA ASP A 31 10.70 3.27 11.53
C ASP A 31 10.54 2.66 10.12
N PRO A 32 9.48 1.86 9.84
CA PRO A 32 9.28 1.24 8.54
C PRO A 32 9.14 2.27 7.40
N TYR A 33 9.05 3.56 7.74
CA TYR A 33 8.98 4.68 6.82
C TYR A 33 10.27 5.52 6.72
N ASP A 34 11.28 5.32 7.60
CA ASP A 34 12.54 6.09 7.63
C ASP A 34 13.76 5.25 8.07
N TYR A 35 13.95 4.08 7.42
CA TYR A 35 15.03 3.14 7.77
C TYR A 35 16.25 3.19 6.83
N PHE A 36 16.21 4.02 5.79
CA PHE A 36 17.30 4.21 4.83
C PHE A 36 17.33 5.67 4.34
N VAL A 37 18.46 6.11 3.80
CA VAL A 37 18.59 7.46 3.26
C VAL A 37 17.82 7.54 1.93
N SER A 38 16.68 8.24 1.95
CA SER A 38 15.88 8.49 0.74
C SER A 38 15.72 9.97 0.45
N PHE A 39 15.97 10.34 -0.81
CA PHE A 39 15.76 11.70 -1.33
C PHE A 39 14.83 11.72 -2.54
N PHE A 40 14.29 10.58 -2.94
CA PHE A 40 13.38 10.45 -4.07
C PHE A 40 11.95 10.19 -3.58
N ASP A 41 10.98 11.02 -3.94
CA ASP A 41 9.60 10.86 -3.49
C ASP A 41 8.95 9.59 -4.09
N LYS A 42 8.26 8.83 -3.23
CA LYS A 42 7.48 7.64 -3.57
C LYS A 42 6.25 7.97 -4.42
N LYS A 43 5.72 9.19 -4.33
CA LYS A 43 4.44 9.61 -4.92
C LYS A 43 4.54 10.14 -6.36
N LEU A 44 5.71 10.04 -6.99
CA LEU A 44 5.97 10.66 -8.29
C LEU A 44 5.24 10.00 -9.47
N ASP A 45 4.70 8.79 -9.29
CA ASP A 45 3.80 8.18 -10.26
C ASP A 45 2.45 8.93 -10.36
N GLY A 46 2.05 9.59 -9.27
CA GLY A 46 0.79 10.31 -9.17
C GLY A 46 -0.44 9.39 -9.17
N ASP A 47 -0.27 8.10 -8.89
CA ASP A 47 -1.36 7.14 -8.75
C ASP A 47 -1.59 6.84 -7.25
N PRO A 48 -2.70 7.31 -6.65
CA PRO A 48 -3.04 6.99 -5.27
C PRO A 48 -3.13 5.49 -5.00
N LEU A 49 -3.46 4.68 -6.02
CA LEU A 49 -3.58 3.22 -5.91
C LEU A 49 -2.22 2.51 -5.90
N ALA A 50 -1.13 3.23 -6.17
CA ALA A 50 0.22 2.69 -6.07
C ALA A 50 0.76 2.70 -4.63
N LYS A 51 0.15 3.46 -3.72
CA LYS A 51 0.60 3.61 -2.31
C LYS A 51 0.86 2.27 -1.60
N PRO A 52 -0.01 1.25 -1.68
CA PRO A 52 0.26 -0.07 -1.09
C PRO A 52 1.57 -0.71 -1.57
N PHE A 53 1.97 -0.40 -2.81
CA PHE A 53 3.11 -1.00 -3.49
C PHE A 53 4.36 -0.12 -3.51
N TYR A 54 4.39 0.96 -2.75
CA TYR A 54 5.63 1.71 -2.56
C TYR A 54 6.71 0.83 -1.92
N TYR A 55 7.97 1.18 -2.17
CA TYR A 55 9.06 0.38 -1.66
C TYR A 55 9.11 0.39 -0.13
N THR A 56 9.18 -0.82 0.43
CA THR A 56 9.46 -1.13 1.83
C THR A 56 10.12 -2.50 1.88
N ASN A 57 11.12 -2.63 2.76
CA ASN A 57 11.79 -3.88 3.10
C ASN A 57 11.39 -4.40 4.49
N TYR A 58 10.49 -3.70 5.19
CA TYR A 58 10.08 -4.00 6.57
C TYR A 58 8.69 -4.62 6.67
N LYS A 59 7.82 -4.33 5.71
CA LYS A 59 6.43 -4.81 5.67
C LYS A 59 6.20 -5.61 4.40
N PHE A 60 5.14 -6.42 4.40
CA PHE A 60 4.70 -7.12 3.21
C PHE A 60 4.26 -6.14 2.10
N LEU A 61 3.46 -5.14 2.48
CA LEU A 61 3.09 -3.99 1.67
C LEU A 61 3.31 -2.70 2.47
N TYR A 62 3.50 -1.59 1.76
CA TYR A 62 3.65 -0.27 2.39
C TYR A 62 2.37 0.17 3.11
N ASP A 63 1.23 -0.21 2.55
CA ASP A 63 -0.12 -0.04 3.08
C ASP A 63 -0.95 -1.29 2.75
N GLU A 64 -1.81 -1.72 3.67
CA GLU A 64 -2.63 -2.94 3.55
C GLU A 64 -4.13 -2.60 3.47
N GLU A 65 -4.50 -1.31 3.52
CA GLU A 65 -5.89 -0.88 3.43
C GLU A 65 -6.38 -0.87 1.97
N GLU A 66 -7.42 -1.66 1.67
CA GLU A 66 -8.05 -1.65 0.36
C GLU A 66 -8.58 -0.24 0.02
N PRO A 67 -8.40 0.23 -1.21
CA PRO A 67 -8.80 1.60 -1.59
C PRO A 67 -10.33 1.77 -1.64
N VAL A 68 -11.09 0.66 -1.59
CA VAL A 68 -12.54 0.66 -1.69
C VAL A 68 -13.15 -0.29 -0.66
N ASN A 69 -14.19 0.17 0.03
CA ASN A 69 -15.00 -0.69 0.89
C ASN A 69 -15.95 -1.56 0.04
N LEU A 70 -15.65 -2.86 -0.06
CA LEU A 70 -16.46 -3.83 -0.83
C LEU A 70 -17.94 -3.87 -0.42
N ALA A 71 -18.24 -3.74 0.87
CA ALA A 71 -19.61 -3.84 1.36
C ALA A 71 -20.42 -2.60 0.93
N GLU A 72 -19.80 -1.41 0.92
CA GLU A 72 -20.41 -0.21 0.34
C GLU A 72 -20.57 -0.32 -1.18
N LEU A 73 -19.55 -0.84 -1.88
CA LEU A 73 -19.60 -1.01 -3.34
C LEU A 73 -20.73 -1.96 -3.76
N THR A 74 -20.77 -3.17 -3.17
CA THR A 74 -21.78 -4.19 -3.50
C THR A 74 -23.19 -3.81 -3.05
N SER A 75 -23.33 -3.06 -1.94
CA SER A 75 -24.63 -2.53 -1.53
C SER A 75 -25.11 -1.39 -2.43
N SER A 76 -24.20 -0.57 -2.99
CA SER A 76 -24.56 0.53 -3.88
C SER A 76 -25.21 0.08 -5.20
N GLU A 77 -24.90 -1.14 -5.68
CA GLU A 77 -25.57 -1.73 -6.85
C GLU A 77 -27.09 -1.84 -6.68
N TRP A 78 -27.60 -1.88 -5.44
CA TRP A 78 -29.03 -1.91 -5.15
C TRP A 78 -29.74 -0.61 -5.50
N ILE A 79 -29.02 0.52 -5.55
CA ILE A 79 -29.58 1.79 -6.03
C ILE A 79 -29.95 1.65 -7.50
N SER A 80 -29.03 1.16 -8.33
CA SER A 80 -29.28 0.91 -9.75
C SER A 80 -30.33 -0.18 -9.97
N TYR A 81 -30.33 -1.23 -9.15
CA TYR A 81 -31.32 -2.31 -9.23
C TYR A 81 -32.75 -1.83 -8.98
N THR A 82 -32.94 -0.99 -7.96
CA THR A 82 -34.27 -0.50 -7.54
C THR A 82 -34.71 0.72 -8.33
N GLY A 83 -33.78 1.49 -8.91
CA GLY A 83 -34.07 2.74 -9.60
C GLY A 83 -34.51 3.88 -8.69
N VAL A 84 -34.49 3.70 -7.36
CA VAL A 84 -34.88 4.77 -6.42
C VAL A 84 -33.75 5.76 -6.20
N LYS A 85 -34.12 6.99 -5.87
CA LYS A 85 -33.17 8.03 -5.43
C LYS A 85 -32.79 7.78 -3.97
N ALA A 86 -31.83 6.89 -3.75
CA ALA A 86 -31.22 6.59 -2.46
C ALA A 86 -29.74 6.98 -2.44
N THR A 87 -29.22 7.33 -1.26
CA THR A 87 -27.79 7.53 -1.01
C THR A 87 -27.07 6.19 -0.82
N ARG A 88 -25.73 6.18 -0.99
CA ARG A 88 -24.91 4.98 -0.73
C ARG A 88 -25.05 4.49 0.72
N ALA A 89 -25.12 5.41 1.68
CA ALA A 89 -25.29 5.06 3.10
C ALA A 89 -26.65 4.41 3.39
N GLU A 90 -27.72 4.83 2.70
CA GLU A 90 -29.04 4.21 2.82
C GLU A 90 -29.07 2.80 2.21
N ALA A 91 -28.41 2.60 1.06
CA ALA A 91 -28.27 1.29 0.45
C ALA A 91 -27.43 0.33 1.32
N PHE A 92 -26.29 0.82 1.83
CA PHE A 92 -25.47 0.08 2.78
C PHE A 92 -26.22 -0.28 4.06
N SER A 93 -26.99 0.67 4.62
CA SER A 93 -27.78 0.42 5.81
C SER A 93 -28.86 -0.63 5.57
N PHE A 94 -29.54 -0.57 4.41
CA PHE A 94 -30.58 -1.52 4.03
C PHE A 94 -30.03 -2.94 3.89
N VAL A 95 -28.96 -3.10 3.11
CA VAL A 95 -28.42 -4.40 2.74
C VAL A 95 -27.57 -4.99 3.86
N CYS A 96 -26.73 -4.19 4.51
CA CYS A 96 -25.72 -4.68 5.45
C CYS A 96 -26.11 -4.47 6.92
N ARG A 97 -26.72 -3.34 7.32
CA ARG A 97 -26.89 -3.02 8.76
C ARG A 97 -28.18 -3.50 9.41
N TYR A 98 -29.33 -3.38 8.74
CA TYR A 98 -30.60 -3.74 9.39
C TYR A 98 -30.68 -5.23 9.73
N ALA A 99 -31.32 -5.54 10.86
CA ALA A 99 -31.39 -6.92 11.36
C ALA A 99 -32.23 -7.81 10.42
N VAL A 100 -31.89 -9.09 10.37
CA VAL A 100 -32.62 -10.08 9.54
C VAL A 100 -34.10 -10.12 9.89
N LYS A 101 -34.42 -9.95 11.19
CA LYS A 101 -35.79 -9.89 11.70
C LYS A 101 -36.59 -8.76 11.04
N ASP A 102 -36.01 -7.57 10.92
CA ASP A 102 -36.71 -6.40 10.40
C ASP A 102 -36.99 -6.54 8.89
N ILE A 103 -36.01 -7.06 8.13
CA ILE A 103 -36.21 -7.36 6.70
C ILE A 103 -37.22 -8.50 6.52
N THR A 104 -37.24 -9.49 7.42
CA THR A 104 -38.24 -10.57 7.41
C THR A 104 -39.64 -10.06 7.73
N ASN A 105 -39.78 -9.10 8.65
CA ASN A 105 -41.06 -8.45 8.95
C ASN A 105 -41.57 -7.66 7.74
N LEU A 106 -40.70 -6.95 7.02
CA LEU A 106 -41.04 -6.29 5.76
C LEU A 106 -41.51 -7.31 4.71
N TYR A 107 -40.80 -8.41 4.55
CA TYR A 107 -41.18 -9.49 3.63
C TYR A 107 -42.57 -10.08 3.98
N ASN A 108 -42.81 -10.43 5.25
CA ASN A 108 -44.10 -10.97 5.70
C ASN A 108 -45.24 -9.96 5.59
N HIS A 109 -44.96 -8.66 5.75
CA HIS A 109 -45.96 -7.62 5.49
C HIS A 109 -46.43 -7.64 4.04
N ILE A 110 -45.49 -7.75 3.09
CA ILE A 110 -45.79 -7.76 1.65
C ILE A 110 -46.43 -9.08 1.20
N GLU A 111 -45.89 -10.22 1.63
CA GLU A 111 -46.34 -11.55 1.19
C GLU A 111 -47.62 -12.00 1.91
N LYS A 112 -47.71 -11.77 3.23
CA LYS A 112 -48.74 -12.35 4.11
C LYS A 112 -49.68 -11.32 4.71
N SER A 113 -49.58 -10.05 4.31
CA SER A 113 -50.40 -8.95 4.83
C SER A 113 -50.32 -8.79 6.35
N GLN A 114 -49.19 -9.17 6.97
CA GLN A 114 -48.98 -9.01 8.41
C GLN A 114 -48.76 -7.52 8.78
N PRO A 115 -49.02 -7.11 10.03
CA PRO A 115 -48.74 -5.75 10.47
C PRO A 115 -47.26 -5.36 10.30
N LEU A 116 -47.00 -4.20 9.70
CA LEU A 116 -45.65 -3.72 9.40
C LEU A 116 -44.93 -3.25 10.66
N THR A 117 -44.18 -4.17 11.28
CA THR A 117 -43.40 -3.96 12.51
C THR A 117 -41.91 -3.82 12.20
N ILE A 118 -41.49 -2.61 11.84
CA ILE A 118 -40.10 -2.26 11.51
C ILE A 118 -39.70 -0.92 12.16
N PRO A 119 -38.39 -0.70 12.45
CA PRO A 119 -37.89 0.58 12.95
C PRO A 119 -38.19 1.74 11.99
N ASP A 120 -38.36 2.95 12.55
CA ASP A 120 -38.68 4.14 11.75
C ASP A 120 -37.60 4.46 10.71
N SER A 121 -36.32 4.24 11.04
CA SER A 121 -35.21 4.43 10.10
C SER A 121 -35.28 3.49 8.90
N LEU A 122 -35.77 2.26 9.09
CA LEU A 122 -36.00 1.32 7.99
C LEU A 122 -37.23 1.75 7.20
N ARG A 123 -38.31 2.18 7.88
CA ARG A 123 -39.53 2.67 7.24
C ARG A 123 -39.28 3.87 6.34
N SER A 124 -38.42 4.81 6.76
CA SER A 124 -38.08 6.01 6.01
C SER A 124 -37.06 5.79 4.89
N ASN A 125 -36.44 4.60 4.80
CA ASN A 125 -35.45 4.32 3.77
C ASN A 125 -36.14 4.20 2.39
N PRO A 126 -35.67 4.92 1.34
CA PRO A 126 -36.30 4.88 0.02
C PRO A 126 -36.40 3.48 -0.60
N ILE A 127 -35.45 2.60 -0.29
CA ILE A 127 -35.44 1.21 -0.79
C ILE A 127 -36.59 0.41 -0.17
N THR A 128 -37.00 0.70 1.06
CA THR A 128 -38.19 0.10 1.68
C THR A 128 -39.44 0.43 0.88
N GLY A 129 -39.58 1.69 0.42
CA GLY A 129 -40.68 2.13 -0.44
C GLY A 129 -40.75 1.31 -1.73
N TYR A 130 -39.61 1.15 -2.43
CA TYR A 130 -39.52 0.29 -3.62
C TYR A 130 -40.08 -1.12 -3.37
N PHE A 131 -39.71 -1.76 -2.26
CA PHE A 131 -40.16 -3.12 -1.97
C PHE A 131 -41.66 -3.21 -1.64
N ILE A 132 -42.21 -2.21 -0.95
CA ILE A 132 -43.64 -2.12 -0.66
C ILE A 132 -44.43 -1.94 -1.97
N ASP A 133 -43.96 -1.05 -2.85
CA ASP A 133 -44.66 -0.68 -4.08
C ASP A 133 -44.59 -1.79 -5.14
N THR A 134 -43.40 -2.34 -5.38
CA THR A 134 -43.15 -3.32 -6.45
C THR A 134 -43.45 -4.75 -6.05
N LYS A 135 -43.53 -5.02 -4.73
CA LYS A 135 -43.69 -6.37 -4.16
C LYS A 135 -42.62 -7.35 -4.65
N ASP A 136 -41.39 -6.87 -4.77
CA ASP A 136 -40.24 -7.65 -5.27
C ASP A 136 -39.72 -8.64 -4.21
N LEU A 137 -40.51 -9.68 -3.97
CA LEU A 137 -40.24 -10.74 -2.98
C LEU A 137 -38.98 -11.55 -3.32
N GLU A 138 -38.62 -11.64 -4.60
CA GLU A 138 -37.42 -12.36 -5.05
C GLU A 138 -36.15 -11.71 -4.48
N ALA A 139 -36.03 -10.38 -4.63
CA ALA A 139 -34.91 -9.61 -4.11
C ALA A 139 -34.88 -9.53 -2.57
N LEU A 140 -36.03 -9.34 -1.91
CA LEU A 140 -36.09 -9.40 -0.45
C LEU A 140 -35.69 -10.79 0.08
N GLY A 141 -36.16 -11.86 -0.58
CA GLY A 141 -35.78 -13.23 -0.27
C GLY A 141 -34.27 -13.42 -0.33
N TYR A 142 -33.61 -12.87 -1.35
CA TYR A 142 -32.16 -12.88 -1.45
C TYR A 142 -31.49 -12.13 -0.28
N ILE A 143 -31.95 -10.93 0.06
CA ILE A 143 -31.34 -10.14 1.15
C ILE A 143 -31.46 -10.89 2.49
N ILE A 144 -32.61 -11.50 2.77
CA ILE A 144 -32.81 -12.35 3.95
C ILE A 144 -31.86 -13.54 3.92
N TYR A 145 -31.71 -14.20 2.77
CA TYR A 145 -30.77 -15.32 2.61
C TYR A 145 -29.33 -14.87 2.87
N ALA A 146 -28.86 -13.80 2.22
CA ALA A 146 -27.50 -13.29 2.40
C ALA A 146 -27.18 -12.94 3.86
N LYS A 147 -28.12 -12.31 4.59
CA LYS A 147 -27.93 -12.01 6.01
C LYS A 147 -27.87 -13.25 6.91
N LYS A 148 -28.57 -14.33 6.55
CA LYS A 148 -28.45 -15.61 7.26
C LYS A 148 -27.09 -16.27 7.05
N LEU A 149 -26.43 -16.00 5.93
CA LEU A 149 -25.10 -16.56 5.62
C LEU A 149 -23.97 -15.82 6.32
N GLU A 150 -24.13 -14.53 6.57
CA GLU A 150 -23.09 -13.62 7.07
C GLU A 150 -22.26 -14.23 8.22
N PRO A 151 -22.87 -14.79 9.30
CA PRO A 151 -22.10 -15.36 10.43
C PRO A 151 -21.17 -16.51 10.05
N HIS A 152 -21.42 -17.19 8.92
CA HIS A 152 -20.62 -18.33 8.45
C HIS A 152 -19.44 -17.93 7.55
N VAL A 153 -19.46 -16.70 7.01
CA VAL A 153 -18.50 -16.23 6.02
C VAL A 153 -17.77 -14.95 6.43
N THR A 154 -18.11 -14.39 7.59
CA THR A 154 -17.37 -13.32 8.26
C THR A 154 -16.38 -13.87 9.28
N GLY A 155 -15.34 -13.12 9.58
CA GLY A 155 -14.44 -13.37 10.68
C GLY A 155 -13.62 -12.12 11.01
N SER A 156 -13.09 -12.03 12.22
CA SER A 156 -12.25 -10.90 12.61
C SER A 156 -10.77 -11.26 12.49
N TRP A 157 -10.00 -10.44 11.77
CA TRP A 157 -8.54 -10.51 11.75
C TRP A 157 -7.92 -10.26 13.15
N SER A 158 -8.65 -9.54 14.01
CA SER A 158 -8.23 -9.29 15.40
C SER A 158 -8.50 -10.47 16.35
N SER A 159 -9.06 -11.58 15.85
CA SER A 159 -9.31 -12.77 16.66
C SER A 159 -8.03 -13.57 16.78
N TRP A 160 -7.53 -13.71 18.01
CA TRP A 160 -6.41 -14.61 18.33
C TRP A 160 -6.76 -16.09 18.08
N GLU A 161 -8.04 -16.43 18.09
CA GLU A 161 -8.54 -17.78 17.82
C GLU A 161 -8.85 -17.97 16.32
N PRO A 162 -8.53 -19.14 15.75
CA PRO A 162 -8.86 -19.46 14.37
C PRO A 162 -10.38 -19.48 14.19
N ILE A 163 -10.85 -18.89 13.08
CA ILE A 163 -12.27 -18.87 12.74
C ILE A 163 -12.75 -20.31 12.49
N GLN A 164 -13.56 -20.85 13.40
CA GLN A 164 -14.18 -22.15 13.22
C GLN A 164 -15.42 -22.05 12.33
N ARG A 165 -15.43 -22.85 11.25
CA ARG A 165 -16.53 -22.88 10.27
C ARG A 165 -17.21 -24.24 10.26
N ASP A 166 -18.53 -24.25 10.46
CA ASP A 166 -19.35 -25.46 10.39
C ASP A 166 -19.63 -25.83 8.92
N SER A 167 -18.79 -26.71 8.38
CA SER A 167 -18.91 -27.21 6.99
C SER A 167 -20.22 -27.98 6.73
N ILE A 168 -20.85 -28.56 7.76
CA ILE A 168 -22.13 -29.27 7.62
C ILE A 168 -23.26 -28.27 7.41
N THR A 169 -23.33 -27.25 8.26
CA THR A 169 -24.32 -26.17 8.13
C THR A 169 -24.13 -25.40 6.83
N MET A 170 -22.89 -25.05 6.48
CA MET A 170 -22.59 -24.41 5.20
C MET A 170 -22.99 -25.29 4.00
N GLY A 171 -22.79 -26.61 4.08
CA GLY A 171 -23.25 -27.55 3.05
C GLY A 171 -24.77 -27.54 2.85
N LYS A 172 -25.55 -27.41 3.93
CA LYS A 172 -27.03 -27.26 3.85
C LYS A 172 -27.41 -25.91 3.22
N LEU A 173 -26.70 -24.84 3.57
CA LEU A 173 -26.91 -23.50 3.02
C LEU A 173 -26.58 -23.46 1.52
N ILE A 174 -25.52 -24.13 1.06
CA ILE A 174 -25.19 -24.28 -0.36
C ILE A 174 -26.35 -24.91 -1.12
N LYS A 175 -26.88 -26.05 -0.63
CA LYS A 175 -28.02 -26.73 -1.27
C LYS A 175 -29.26 -25.83 -1.35
N ASN A 176 -29.55 -25.09 -0.27
CA ASN A 176 -30.66 -24.13 -0.26
C ASN A 176 -30.43 -23.00 -1.29
N GLY A 177 -29.23 -22.43 -1.33
CA GLY A 177 -28.87 -21.40 -2.30
C GLY A 177 -28.97 -21.86 -3.76
N GLN A 178 -28.61 -23.11 -4.05
CA GLN A 178 -28.80 -23.70 -5.39
C GLN A 178 -30.29 -23.80 -5.77
N GLN A 179 -31.16 -24.19 -4.83
CA GLN A 179 -32.60 -24.23 -5.05
C GLN A 179 -33.16 -22.82 -5.30
N LEU A 180 -32.74 -21.83 -4.50
CA LEU A 180 -33.13 -20.43 -4.68
C LEU A 180 -32.63 -19.85 -6.00
N TYR A 181 -31.41 -20.21 -6.43
CA TYR A 181 -30.87 -19.84 -7.74
C TYR A 181 -31.74 -20.37 -8.89
N GLN A 182 -32.19 -21.63 -8.81
CA GLN A 182 -33.07 -22.23 -9.82
C GLN A 182 -34.45 -21.56 -9.86
N ALA A 183 -34.98 -21.18 -8.69
CA ALA A 183 -36.27 -20.50 -8.57
C ALA A 183 -36.21 -19.00 -8.98
N ALA A 184 -35.04 -18.37 -8.89
CA ALA A 184 -34.85 -16.98 -9.27
C ALA A 184 -35.13 -16.77 -10.77
N LYS A 185 -35.78 -15.66 -11.09
CA LYS A 185 -36.15 -15.27 -12.45
C LYS A 185 -35.21 -14.19 -12.98
N LYS A 186 -34.80 -13.25 -12.13
CA LYS A 186 -33.95 -12.13 -12.50
C LYS A 186 -32.48 -12.57 -12.54
N SER A 187 -31.82 -12.28 -13.65
CA SER A 187 -30.40 -12.66 -13.87
C SER A 187 -29.48 -12.05 -12.79
N SER A 188 -29.71 -10.80 -12.40
CA SER A 188 -28.94 -10.14 -11.33
C SER A 188 -29.13 -10.78 -9.95
N ILE A 189 -30.30 -11.35 -9.66
CA ILE A 189 -30.54 -12.09 -8.43
C ILE A 189 -29.93 -13.50 -8.50
N LYS A 190 -29.93 -14.13 -9.67
CA LYS A 190 -29.19 -15.39 -9.90
C LYS A 190 -27.70 -15.21 -9.61
N LEU A 191 -27.05 -14.18 -10.17
CA LEU A 191 -25.64 -13.91 -9.88
C LEU A 191 -25.38 -13.73 -8.38
N ARG A 192 -26.27 -13.02 -7.70
CA ARG A 192 -26.21 -12.80 -6.26
C ARG A 192 -26.30 -14.09 -5.45
N TYR A 193 -27.18 -15.02 -5.81
CA TYR A 193 -27.20 -16.36 -5.19
C TYR A 193 -25.96 -17.18 -5.54
N ALA A 194 -25.51 -17.13 -6.80
CA ALA A 194 -24.32 -17.83 -7.27
C ALA A 194 -23.07 -17.40 -6.49
N TYR A 195 -22.88 -16.10 -6.30
CA TYR A 195 -21.80 -15.56 -5.47
C TYR A 195 -21.82 -16.11 -4.04
N GLN A 196 -23.00 -16.14 -3.42
CA GLN A 196 -23.12 -16.64 -2.04
C GLN A 196 -22.79 -18.14 -1.94
N VAL A 197 -23.23 -18.97 -2.88
CA VAL A 197 -22.92 -20.41 -2.84
C VAL A 197 -21.46 -20.71 -3.16
N VAL A 198 -20.84 -19.99 -4.10
CA VAL A 198 -19.40 -20.08 -4.39
C VAL A 198 -18.59 -19.67 -3.16
N ARG A 199 -18.96 -18.55 -2.51
CA ARG A 199 -18.33 -18.07 -1.27
C ARG A 199 -18.44 -19.10 -0.13
N LEU A 200 -19.61 -19.70 0.07
CA LEU A 200 -19.79 -20.76 1.06
C LEU A 200 -18.93 -21.99 0.74
N ALA A 201 -18.85 -22.42 -0.52
CA ALA A 201 -18.05 -23.57 -0.92
C ALA A 201 -16.56 -23.34 -0.64
N HIS A 202 -16.05 -22.16 -1.00
CA HIS A 202 -14.67 -21.76 -0.70
C HIS A 202 -14.38 -21.78 0.81
N TYR A 203 -15.16 -21.07 1.63
CA TYR A 203 -14.91 -20.98 3.07
C TYR A 203 -15.16 -22.29 3.83
N SER A 204 -15.97 -23.20 3.28
CA SER A 204 -16.17 -24.55 3.83
C SER A 204 -15.14 -25.57 3.35
N LYS A 205 -14.09 -25.12 2.64
CA LYS A 205 -12.99 -25.92 2.06
C LYS A 205 -13.41 -26.93 1.01
N ARG A 206 -14.57 -26.72 0.38
CA ARG A 206 -15.09 -27.52 -0.73
C ARG A 206 -14.56 -26.95 -2.04
N TYR A 207 -13.25 -27.03 -2.25
CA TYR A 207 -12.60 -26.30 -3.33
C TYR A 207 -13.01 -26.81 -4.73
N GLN A 208 -13.20 -28.11 -4.90
CA GLN A 208 -13.71 -28.64 -6.17
C GLN A 208 -15.15 -28.17 -6.42
N ASP A 209 -16.03 -28.29 -5.41
CA ASP A 209 -17.41 -27.77 -5.50
C ASP A 209 -17.42 -26.26 -5.83
N CYS A 210 -16.49 -25.47 -5.27
CA CYS A 210 -16.37 -24.04 -5.56
C CYS A 210 -16.12 -23.77 -7.06
N ILE A 211 -15.22 -24.54 -7.68
CA ILE A 211 -14.92 -24.43 -9.12
C ILE A 211 -16.13 -24.87 -9.95
N ASP A 212 -16.75 -25.99 -9.60
CA ASP A 212 -17.90 -26.53 -10.33
C ASP A 212 -19.13 -25.61 -10.24
N LEU A 213 -19.35 -25.00 -9.08
CA LEU A 213 -20.40 -24.00 -8.85
C LEU A 213 -20.14 -22.71 -9.63
N TYR A 214 -18.89 -22.25 -9.70
CA TYR A 214 -18.53 -21.09 -10.52
C TYR A 214 -18.84 -21.33 -12.01
N GLU A 215 -18.36 -22.46 -12.55
CA GLU A 215 -18.55 -22.82 -13.96
C GLU A 215 -20.03 -23.00 -14.32
N SER A 216 -20.83 -23.58 -13.43
CA SER A 216 -22.26 -23.86 -13.68
C SER A 216 -23.20 -22.69 -13.38
N LEU A 217 -22.91 -21.84 -12.39
CA LEU A 217 -23.84 -20.81 -11.90
C LEU A 217 -23.40 -19.38 -12.19
N VAL A 218 -22.10 -19.09 -12.23
CA VAL A 218 -21.59 -17.71 -12.40
C VAL A 218 -21.26 -17.44 -13.86
N LYS A 219 -20.43 -18.29 -14.47
CA LYS A 219 -19.93 -18.11 -15.84
C LYS A 219 -21.01 -17.93 -16.92
N PRO A 220 -22.20 -18.57 -16.83
CA PRO A 220 -23.27 -18.34 -17.80
C PRO A 220 -23.98 -16.99 -17.67
N VAL A 221 -23.84 -16.30 -16.53
CA VAL A 221 -24.52 -15.02 -16.26
C VAL A 221 -23.73 -13.87 -16.87
N LYS A 222 -24.40 -13.06 -17.69
CA LYS A 222 -23.78 -11.96 -18.46
C LYS A 222 -23.90 -10.58 -17.81
N ASP A 223 -24.56 -10.47 -16.67
CA ASP A 223 -24.74 -9.18 -15.99
C ASP A 223 -23.39 -8.63 -15.50
N GLU A 224 -23.10 -7.38 -15.85
CA GLU A 224 -21.92 -6.69 -15.34
C GLU A 224 -22.13 -6.35 -13.85
N SER A 225 -21.30 -6.94 -12.99
CA SER A 225 -21.30 -6.67 -11.55
C SER A 225 -19.96 -7.06 -10.96
N VAL A 226 -19.58 -6.34 -9.90
CA VAL A 226 -18.41 -6.63 -9.07
C VAL A 226 -18.44 -8.08 -8.57
N LEU A 227 -19.63 -8.66 -8.40
CA LEU A 227 -19.80 -10.03 -7.94
C LEU A 227 -19.17 -11.08 -8.85
N GLN A 228 -19.14 -10.86 -10.17
CA GLN A 228 -18.50 -11.80 -11.11
C GLN A 228 -17.00 -11.95 -10.78
N GLU A 229 -16.36 -10.84 -10.51
CA GLU A 229 -14.92 -10.73 -10.28
C GLU A 229 -14.56 -11.27 -8.90
N LEU A 230 -15.41 -11.01 -7.89
CA LEU A 230 -15.31 -11.66 -6.58
C LEU A 230 -15.45 -13.19 -6.69
N CYS A 231 -16.31 -13.70 -7.58
CA CYS A 231 -16.42 -15.13 -7.82
C CYS A 231 -15.16 -15.70 -8.48
N ILE A 232 -14.56 -14.99 -9.43
CA ILE A 232 -13.28 -15.39 -10.05
C ILE A 232 -12.19 -15.45 -8.97
N SER A 233 -12.11 -14.46 -8.08
CA SER A 233 -11.14 -14.44 -6.97
C SER A 233 -11.30 -15.65 -6.04
N LEU A 234 -12.55 -16.00 -5.68
CA LEU A 234 -12.85 -17.19 -4.88
C LEU A 234 -12.49 -18.50 -5.60
N GLN A 235 -12.75 -18.57 -6.92
CA GLN A 235 -12.41 -19.71 -7.75
C GLN A 235 -10.88 -19.87 -7.91
N ALA A 236 -10.16 -18.77 -8.09
CA ALA A 236 -8.69 -18.76 -8.14
C ALA A 236 -8.08 -19.20 -6.80
N GLY A 237 -8.62 -18.76 -5.67
CA GLY A 237 -8.19 -19.26 -4.36
C GLY A 237 -8.49 -20.75 -4.16
N ALA A 238 -9.59 -21.26 -4.73
CA ALA A 238 -9.87 -22.70 -4.73
C ALA A 238 -8.86 -23.49 -5.59
N LEU A 239 -8.46 -22.97 -6.77
CA LEU A 239 -7.40 -23.55 -7.60
C LEU A 239 -6.08 -23.63 -6.81
N GLN A 240 -5.70 -22.55 -6.12
CA GLN A 240 -4.49 -22.51 -5.29
C GLN A 240 -4.49 -23.62 -4.24
N HIS A 241 -5.61 -23.82 -3.52
CA HIS A 241 -5.72 -24.86 -2.51
C HIS A 241 -5.75 -26.30 -3.07
N LEU A 242 -6.10 -26.47 -4.34
CA LEU A 242 -6.02 -27.76 -5.04
C LEU A 242 -4.64 -28.02 -5.67
N GLY A 243 -3.66 -27.13 -5.45
CA GLY A 243 -2.30 -27.25 -5.97
C GLY A 243 -2.13 -26.72 -7.40
N LYS A 244 -3.17 -26.14 -8.01
CA LYS A 244 -3.11 -25.49 -9.34
C LYS A 244 -2.66 -24.04 -9.21
N ARG A 245 -1.47 -23.87 -8.66
CA ARG A 245 -0.93 -22.58 -8.21
C ARG A 245 -0.67 -21.60 -9.34
N GLU A 246 -0.13 -22.06 -10.47
CA GLU A 246 0.15 -21.23 -11.64
C GLU A 246 -1.14 -20.72 -12.30
N GLU A 247 -2.17 -21.57 -12.38
CA GLU A 247 -3.51 -21.17 -12.85
C GLU A 247 -4.13 -20.10 -11.94
N ALA A 248 -4.02 -20.28 -10.63
CA ALA A 248 -4.48 -19.29 -9.65
C ALA A 248 -3.74 -17.95 -9.79
N ALA A 249 -2.40 -17.99 -9.90
CA ALA A 249 -1.58 -16.80 -10.12
C ALA A 249 -1.98 -16.05 -11.40
N TYR A 250 -2.26 -16.79 -12.48
CA TYR A 250 -2.75 -16.19 -13.72
C TYR A 250 -4.09 -15.48 -13.54
N GLU A 251 -5.06 -16.09 -12.87
CA GLU A 251 -6.36 -15.43 -12.60
C GLU A 251 -6.21 -14.19 -11.70
N PHE A 252 -5.43 -14.27 -10.62
CA PHE A 252 -5.17 -13.10 -9.77
C PHE A 252 -4.43 -11.98 -10.49
N SER A 253 -3.50 -12.32 -11.39
CA SER A 253 -2.81 -11.31 -12.21
C SER A 253 -3.78 -10.54 -13.11
N LYS A 254 -4.77 -11.21 -13.72
CA LYS A 254 -5.79 -10.55 -14.53
C LYS A 254 -6.69 -9.67 -13.67
N LEU A 255 -7.14 -10.16 -12.52
CA LEU A 255 -7.97 -9.40 -11.59
C LEU A 255 -7.27 -8.12 -11.11
N PHE A 256 -6.00 -8.22 -10.72
CA PHE A 256 -5.20 -7.07 -10.31
C PHE A 256 -5.07 -6.00 -11.41
N ASN A 257 -4.87 -6.43 -12.66
CA ASN A 257 -4.66 -5.52 -13.78
C ASN A 257 -5.95 -4.94 -14.37
N ARG A 258 -7.13 -5.49 -14.01
CA ARG A 258 -8.43 -5.01 -14.49
C ARG A 258 -9.10 -4.09 -13.47
N ASP A 259 -9.05 -4.44 -12.19
CA ASP A 259 -9.92 -3.87 -11.17
C ASP A 259 -9.14 -3.26 -10.00
N ASN A 260 -9.68 -2.17 -9.43
CA ASN A 260 -8.97 -1.40 -8.40
C ASN A 260 -9.52 -1.59 -6.98
N TYR A 261 -10.69 -2.20 -6.79
CA TYR A 261 -11.35 -2.22 -5.47
C TYR A 261 -10.84 -3.34 -4.53
N ASN A 262 -10.28 -4.43 -5.07
CA ASN A 262 -9.71 -5.56 -4.30
C ASN A 262 -8.23 -5.76 -4.65
N ARG A 263 -7.55 -4.66 -4.93
CA ARG A 263 -6.22 -4.70 -5.53
C ARG A 263 -5.21 -5.33 -4.57
N ILE A 264 -5.32 -5.05 -3.27
CA ILE A 264 -4.42 -5.59 -2.25
C ILE A 264 -4.68 -7.08 -2.05
N SER A 265 -5.95 -7.49 -1.89
CA SER A 265 -6.33 -8.88 -1.69
C SER A 265 -5.96 -9.76 -2.88
N ASN A 266 -6.15 -9.27 -4.11
CA ASN A 266 -5.75 -9.97 -5.33
C ASN A 266 -4.22 -10.09 -5.41
N TYR A 267 -3.48 -9.04 -5.02
CA TYR A 267 -2.02 -9.10 -4.98
C TYR A 267 -1.48 -10.08 -3.93
N MET A 268 -2.01 -10.04 -2.71
CA MET A 268 -1.65 -10.99 -1.64
C MET A 268 -1.91 -12.43 -2.09
N SER A 269 -3.07 -12.67 -2.71
CA SER A 269 -3.44 -14.01 -3.18
C SER A 269 -2.56 -14.46 -4.35
N PHE A 270 -2.17 -13.54 -5.24
CA PHE A 270 -1.16 -13.79 -6.26
C PHE A 270 0.17 -14.20 -5.62
N ASP A 271 0.65 -13.44 -4.65
CA ASP A 271 1.95 -13.69 -4.02
C ASP A 271 2.00 -15.05 -3.31
N TRP A 272 0.93 -15.41 -2.60
CA TRP A 272 0.79 -16.73 -2.00
C TRP A 272 0.65 -17.86 -3.03
N SER A 273 0.32 -17.55 -4.28
CA SER A 273 0.20 -18.54 -5.35
C SER A 273 1.52 -18.82 -6.06
N VAL A 274 2.56 -18.01 -5.86
CA VAL A 274 3.80 -18.10 -6.62
C VAL A 274 5.02 -18.31 -5.73
N SER A 275 6.07 -18.85 -6.34
CA SER A 275 7.42 -18.82 -5.79
C SER A 275 8.16 -17.65 -6.46
N ARG A 276 8.03 -16.44 -5.90
CA ARG A 276 8.41 -15.18 -6.55
C ARG A 276 9.80 -15.18 -7.22
N PHE A 277 10.80 -15.74 -6.54
CA PHE A 277 12.20 -15.76 -6.98
C PHE A 277 12.60 -17.05 -7.72
N ASP A 278 11.67 -18.00 -7.92
CA ASP A 278 11.92 -19.20 -8.71
C ASP A 278 11.64 -18.91 -10.19
N GLU A 279 12.71 -18.82 -10.98
CA GLU A 279 12.66 -18.60 -12.43
C GLU A 279 11.85 -19.67 -13.18
N LYS A 280 11.80 -20.90 -12.68
CA LYS A 280 10.94 -21.94 -13.28
C LYS A 280 9.47 -21.60 -13.09
N ASN A 281 9.07 -21.25 -11.87
CA ASN A 281 7.69 -20.87 -11.55
C ASN A 281 7.27 -19.60 -12.31
N ARG A 282 8.14 -18.58 -12.39
CA ARG A 282 7.91 -17.38 -13.21
C ARG A 282 7.63 -17.74 -14.66
N LYS A 283 8.47 -18.58 -15.28
CA LYS A 283 8.29 -19.04 -16.66
C LYS A 283 6.97 -19.81 -16.87
N GLN A 284 6.59 -20.68 -15.93
CA GLN A 284 5.33 -21.41 -16.01
C GLN A 284 4.11 -20.47 -15.95
N CYS A 285 4.12 -19.47 -15.06
CA CYS A 285 3.06 -18.46 -14.99
C CYS A 285 2.97 -17.62 -16.28
N LEU A 286 4.12 -17.23 -16.84
CA LEU A 286 4.18 -16.44 -18.09
C LEU A 286 3.68 -17.21 -19.31
N GLN A 287 3.83 -18.54 -19.34
CA GLN A 287 3.31 -19.39 -20.42
C GLN A 287 1.78 -19.42 -20.49
N LEU A 288 1.09 -19.14 -19.38
CA LEU A 288 -0.37 -19.05 -19.34
C LEU A 288 -0.91 -17.75 -19.94
N CYS A 289 -0.06 -16.71 -20.01
CA CYS A 289 -0.43 -15.40 -20.54
C CYS A 289 -0.58 -15.47 -22.07
N LYS A 290 -1.71 -14.94 -22.57
CA LYS A 290 -2.10 -14.97 -23.98
C LYS A 290 -1.57 -13.77 -24.74
N THR A 291 -1.56 -12.60 -24.11
CA THR A 291 -1.15 -11.32 -24.74
C THR A 291 0.10 -10.74 -24.11
N ASP A 292 0.79 -9.85 -24.81
CA ASP A 292 1.97 -9.16 -24.27
C ASP A 292 1.60 -8.26 -23.08
N LYS A 293 0.40 -7.67 -23.09
CA LYS A 293 -0.13 -6.93 -21.95
C LYS A 293 -0.32 -7.82 -20.72
N GLU A 294 -0.83 -9.03 -20.87
CA GLU A 294 -0.94 -10.00 -19.77
C GLU A 294 0.45 -10.43 -19.26
N ARG A 295 1.42 -10.66 -20.17
CA ARG A 295 2.81 -10.99 -19.79
C ARG A 295 3.47 -9.84 -19.03
N ALA A 296 3.28 -8.61 -19.49
CA ALA A 296 3.78 -7.40 -18.82
C ALA A 296 3.16 -7.24 -17.43
N GLY A 297 1.83 -7.43 -17.32
CA GLY A 297 1.13 -7.40 -16.03
C GLY A 297 1.64 -8.47 -15.07
N MET A 298 1.79 -9.72 -15.53
CA MET A 298 2.34 -10.82 -14.74
C MET A 298 3.76 -10.53 -14.24
N LEU A 299 4.66 -10.09 -15.12
CA LEU A 299 6.02 -9.68 -14.74
C LEU A 299 6.01 -8.55 -13.71
N ALA A 300 5.13 -7.58 -13.88
CA ALA A 300 5.00 -6.46 -12.97
C ALA A 300 4.60 -6.93 -11.55
N LEU A 301 3.66 -7.87 -11.42
CA LEU A 301 3.28 -8.40 -10.11
C LEU A 301 4.46 -9.12 -9.40
N PHE A 302 5.28 -9.88 -10.13
CA PHE A 302 6.50 -10.45 -9.55
C PHE A 302 7.46 -9.36 -9.04
N ALA A 303 7.64 -8.28 -9.81
CA ALA A 303 8.54 -7.18 -9.46
C ALA A 303 8.00 -6.27 -8.34
N LEU A 304 6.68 -6.13 -8.21
CA LEU A 304 6.02 -5.24 -7.23
C LEU A 304 6.32 -5.60 -5.77
N GLY A 305 6.57 -6.87 -5.46
CA GLY A 305 6.91 -7.31 -4.10
C GLY A 305 8.39 -7.57 -3.90
N SER A 306 9.18 -7.51 -4.96
CA SER A 306 10.59 -7.88 -4.92
C SER A 306 11.41 -6.85 -4.16
N ASN A 307 12.28 -7.35 -3.29
CA ASN A 307 13.36 -6.62 -2.62
C ASN A 307 14.72 -6.82 -3.31
N GLN A 308 14.77 -7.57 -4.42
CA GLN A 308 15.96 -7.77 -5.25
C GLN A 308 15.93 -6.84 -6.46
N GLY A 309 17.06 -6.75 -7.17
CA GLY A 309 17.14 -6.01 -8.44
C GLY A 309 16.21 -6.64 -9.48
N GLU A 310 15.33 -5.83 -10.07
CA GLU A 310 14.34 -6.30 -11.07
C GLU A 310 14.50 -5.56 -12.41
N LEU A 311 15.68 -5.00 -12.70
CA LEU A 311 15.91 -4.19 -13.89
C LEU A 311 15.59 -4.94 -15.19
N GLU A 312 15.96 -6.23 -15.28
CA GLU A 312 15.60 -7.05 -16.44
C GLU A 312 14.09 -7.20 -16.62
N ALA A 313 13.35 -7.34 -15.51
CA ALA A 313 11.90 -7.43 -15.55
C ALA A 313 11.28 -6.10 -15.99
N ILE A 314 11.76 -4.97 -15.44
CA ILE A 314 11.32 -3.61 -15.83
C ILE A 314 11.57 -3.37 -17.33
N GLN A 315 12.74 -3.77 -17.83
CA GLN A 315 13.06 -3.65 -19.25
C GLN A 315 12.10 -4.48 -20.11
N LYS A 316 11.85 -5.75 -19.75
CA LYS A 316 10.90 -6.62 -20.47
C LYS A 316 9.48 -6.08 -20.42
N ILE A 317 9.05 -5.52 -19.29
CA ILE A 317 7.73 -4.88 -19.16
C ILE A 317 7.62 -3.71 -20.13
N TYR A 318 8.64 -2.84 -20.21
CA TYR A 318 8.66 -1.73 -21.17
C TYR A 318 8.62 -2.21 -22.63
N GLU A 319 9.29 -3.33 -22.94
CA GLU A 319 9.30 -3.91 -24.29
C GLU A 319 7.94 -4.50 -24.68
N LEU A 320 7.23 -5.12 -23.73
CA LEU A 320 5.94 -5.77 -23.93
C LEU A 320 4.76 -4.79 -23.89
N ASP A 321 4.77 -3.85 -22.94
CA ASP A 321 3.74 -2.82 -22.76
C ASP A 321 4.35 -1.49 -22.27
N PRO A 322 4.81 -0.62 -23.20
CA PRO A 322 5.36 0.69 -22.86
C PRO A 322 4.41 1.60 -22.07
N TYR A 323 3.10 1.35 -22.16
CA TYR A 323 2.05 2.14 -21.50
C TYR A 323 1.57 1.50 -20.20
N SER A 324 2.26 0.47 -19.69
CA SER A 324 1.90 -0.19 -18.45
C SER A 324 1.84 0.82 -17.30
N PRO A 325 0.71 0.88 -16.55
CA PRO A 325 0.55 1.81 -15.44
C PRO A 325 1.55 1.54 -14.30
N LEU A 326 2.08 0.31 -14.21
CA LEU A 326 3.00 -0.12 -13.16
C LEU A 326 4.46 0.26 -13.45
N LEU A 327 4.81 0.63 -14.68
CA LEU A 327 6.19 0.88 -15.08
C LEU A 327 6.82 2.03 -14.27
N ALA A 328 6.03 3.09 -14.03
CA ALA A 328 6.44 4.23 -13.21
C ALA A 328 6.69 3.81 -11.75
N THR A 329 5.72 3.14 -11.12
CA THR A 329 5.84 2.65 -9.73
C THR A 329 7.04 1.71 -9.58
N LEU A 330 7.25 0.77 -10.51
CA LEU A 330 8.39 -0.15 -10.47
C LEU A 330 9.73 0.58 -10.62
N SER A 331 9.81 1.59 -11.49
CA SER A 331 11.03 2.39 -11.66
C SER A 331 11.34 3.22 -10.42
N ILE A 332 10.33 3.80 -9.77
CA ILE A 332 10.47 4.51 -8.49
C ILE A 332 10.98 3.55 -7.41
N ARG A 333 10.39 2.34 -7.31
CA ARG A 333 10.87 1.31 -6.39
C ARG A 333 12.33 0.96 -6.62
N GLU A 334 12.77 0.87 -7.87
CA GLU A 334 14.16 0.56 -8.19
C GLU A 334 15.12 1.69 -7.79
N VAL A 335 14.71 2.96 -7.92
CA VAL A 335 15.46 4.10 -7.33
C VAL A 335 15.60 3.93 -5.82
N HIS A 336 14.52 3.53 -5.13
CA HIS A 336 14.59 3.32 -3.67
C HIS A 336 15.44 2.13 -3.26
N LYS A 337 15.46 1.05 -4.04
CA LYS A 337 16.38 -0.06 -3.80
C LYS A 337 17.83 0.37 -3.99
N ILE A 338 18.12 1.20 -4.99
CA ILE A 338 19.44 1.80 -5.16
C ILE A 338 19.79 2.72 -3.97
N GLU A 339 18.83 3.48 -3.47
CA GLU A 339 19.02 4.31 -2.27
C GLU A 339 19.29 3.49 -0.99
N ASP A 340 18.58 2.39 -0.81
CA ASP A 340 18.70 1.48 0.35
C ASP A 340 19.98 0.64 0.28
N TYR A 341 20.15 -0.15 -0.78
CA TYR A 341 21.22 -1.14 -0.87
C TYR A 341 22.57 -0.58 -1.30
N TYR A 342 22.61 0.52 -2.07
CA TYR A 342 23.87 1.12 -2.54
C TYR A 342 24.17 2.46 -1.88
N PHE A 343 23.26 3.44 -2.00
CA PHE A 343 23.55 4.82 -1.59
C PHE A 343 23.77 4.92 -0.08
N THR A 344 22.87 4.35 0.73
CA THR A 344 22.94 4.41 2.20
C THR A 344 24.27 3.86 2.73
N PRO A 345 24.70 2.62 2.39
CA PRO A 345 26.03 2.14 2.77
C PRO A 345 27.18 2.96 2.21
N SER A 346 27.06 3.47 0.98
CA SER A 346 28.12 4.25 0.34
C SER A 346 28.47 5.52 1.12
N LEU A 347 27.50 6.13 1.81
CA LEU A 347 27.71 7.32 2.63
C LEU A 347 28.59 7.04 3.84
N ALA A 348 28.33 5.95 4.58
CA ALA A 348 29.17 5.51 5.69
C ALA A 348 30.59 5.14 5.21
N PHE A 349 30.68 4.43 4.08
CA PHE A 349 31.96 4.09 3.48
C PHE A 349 32.80 5.29 3.02
N GLN A 350 32.14 6.38 2.64
CA GLN A 350 32.77 7.66 2.32
C GLN A 350 33.17 8.44 3.59
N ALA A 351 32.46 8.22 4.69
CA ALA A 351 32.81 8.74 6.01
C ALA A 351 34.09 8.12 6.59
N GLY A 352 34.55 7.01 6.01
CA GLY A 352 35.71 6.26 6.48
C GLY A 352 35.33 5.00 7.23
N ASP A 353 34.04 4.71 7.38
CA ASP A 353 33.57 3.52 8.07
C ASP A 353 33.86 2.25 7.26
N THR A 354 34.13 1.16 7.98
CA THR A 354 34.35 -0.17 7.39
C THR A 354 33.06 -0.94 7.18
N THR A 355 32.04 -0.60 7.96
CA THR A 355 30.69 -1.19 7.93
C THR A 355 29.64 -0.08 7.94
N ALA A 356 28.46 -0.37 7.40
CA ALA A 356 27.30 0.50 7.42
C ALA A 356 26.11 -0.26 8.00
N VAL A 357 25.24 0.41 8.74
CA VAL A 357 24.01 -0.19 9.26
C VAL A 357 22.90 0.01 8.23
N ARG A 358 22.26 -1.08 7.81
CA ARG A 358 21.06 -1.07 6.96
C ARG A 358 19.99 -1.88 7.66
N GLY A 359 19.08 -1.19 8.33
CA GLY A 359 18.11 -1.82 9.21
C GLY A 359 18.76 -2.62 10.33
N TYR A 360 18.51 -3.93 10.36
CA TYR A 360 19.10 -4.86 11.35
C TYR A 360 20.41 -5.51 10.87
N GLU A 361 20.90 -5.16 9.69
CA GLU A 361 22.06 -5.78 9.07
C GLU A 361 23.27 -4.84 9.06
N GLU A 362 24.46 -5.40 9.33
CA GLU A 362 25.74 -4.73 9.08
C GLU A 362 26.25 -5.09 7.68
N VAL A 363 26.48 -4.06 6.87
CA VAL A 363 26.88 -4.17 5.47
C VAL A 363 28.33 -3.75 5.34
N SER A 364 29.17 -4.57 4.71
CA SER A 364 30.56 -4.23 4.39
C SER A 364 30.73 -3.84 2.92
N LYS A 365 31.89 -3.29 2.55
CA LYS A 365 32.22 -2.97 1.15
C LYS A 365 32.26 -4.20 0.22
N ALA A 366 32.36 -5.40 0.79
CA ALA A 366 32.37 -6.67 0.07
C ALA A 366 31.01 -7.37 0.06
N ASP A 367 29.97 -6.74 0.63
CA ASP A 367 28.61 -7.31 0.64
C ASP A 367 28.09 -7.52 -0.80
N PRO A 368 27.60 -8.72 -1.15
CA PRO A 368 27.14 -9.02 -2.51
C PRO A 368 25.98 -8.13 -2.98
N ALA A 369 25.04 -7.77 -2.10
CA ALA A 369 23.92 -6.93 -2.47
C ALA A 369 24.39 -5.49 -2.75
N TYR A 370 25.26 -4.93 -1.89
CA TYR A 370 25.88 -3.63 -2.13
C TYR A 370 26.62 -3.57 -3.48
N LEU A 371 27.43 -4.59 -3.79
CA LEU A 371 28.16 -4.66 -5.06
C LEU A 371 27.22 -4.82 -6.26
N SER A 372 26.20 -5.66 -6.15
CA SER A 372 25.20 -5.86 -7.21
C SER A 372 24.51 -4.55 -7.58
N TYR A 373 23.99 -3.81 -6.59
CA TYR A 373 23.32 -2.54 -6.86
C TYR A 373 24.27 -1.46 -7.35
N LYS A 374 25.52 -1.44 -6.86
CA LYS A 374 26.56 -0.54 -7.38
C LYS A 374 26.80 -0.75 -8.88
N ASP A 375 26.84 -2.00 -9.32
CA ASP A 375 27.05 -2.33 -10.74
C ASP A 375 25.79 -2.07 -11.60
N GLU A 376 24.61 -2.25 -11.01
CA GLU A 376 23.31 -2.07 -11.68
C GLU A 376 22.92 -0.60 -11.92
N VAL A 377 23.40 0.33 -11.09
CA VAL A 377 23.15 1.79 -11.18
C VAL A 377 23.32 2.33 -12.60
N GLY A 378 24.41 1.96 -13.28
CA GLY A 378 24.68 2.42 -14.64
C GLY A 378 23.71 1.87 -15.69
N ALA A 379 23.24 0.63 -15.50
CA ALA A 379 22.27 -0.01 -16.37
C ALA A 379 20.86 0.57 -16.16
N PHE A 380 20.47 0.86 -14.91
CA PHE A 380 19.21 1.52 -14.60
C PHE A 380 19.13 2.93 -15.22
N VAL A 381 20.20 3.72 -15.12
CA VAL A 381 20.28 5.05 -15.77
C VAL A 381 20.05 4.93 -17.28
N LYS A 382 20.72 3.98 -17.94
CA LYS A 382 20.55 3.75 -19.39
C LYS A 382 19.13 3.33 -19.76
N LEU A 383 18.49 2.48 -18.95
CA LEU A 383 17.10 2.09 -19.16
C LEU A 383 16.16 3.29 -19.06
N CYS A 384 16.31 4.12 -18.02
CA CYS A 384 15.51 5.32 -17.84
C CYS A 384 15.70 6.31 -18.99
N GLU A 385 16.94 6.53 -19.46
CA GLU A 385 17.23 7.36 -20.63
C GLU A 385 16.53 6.84 -21.89
N ARG A 386 16.60 5.52 -22.12
CA ARG A 386 15.91 4.88 -23.25
C ARG A 386 14.39 5.10 -23.18
N ILE A 387 13.77 4.86 -22.03
CA ILE A 387 12.33 5.05 -21.83
C ILE A 387 11.93 6.52 -22.04
N ALA A 388 12.72 7.45 -21.50
CA ALA A 388 12.48 8.89 -21.59
C ALA A 388 12.61 9.42 -23.03
N THR A 389 13.61 8.95 -23.78
CA THR A 389 13.93 9.44 -25.13
C THR A 389 13.03 8.86 -26.20
N GLU A 390 12.59 7.61 -26.07
CA GLU A 390 11.65 6.98 -27.00
C GLU A 390 10.23 7.59 -26.92
N LYS A 391 9.90 8.27 -25.80
CA LYS A 391 8.59 8.93 -25.55
C LYS A 391 7.36 8.03 -25.75
N LYS A 392 7.54 6.72 -25.62
CA LYS A 392 6.44 5.75 -25.66
C LYS A 392 5.80 5.54 -24.29
N ALA A 393 6.55 5.77 -23.22
CA ALA A 393 6.02 5.65 -21.87
C ALA A 393 5.30 6.93 -21.43
N VAL A 394 4.27 6.75 -20.61
CA VAL A 394 3.58 7.83 -19.91
C VAL A 394 4.59 8.51 -18.96
N ASN A 395 4.62 9.85 -18.96
CA ASN A 395 5.46 10.67 -18.08
C ASN A 395 6.98 10.51 -18.33
N SER A 396 7.45 10.85 -19.54
CA SER A 396 8.88 10.80 -19.89
C SER A 396 9.78 11.63 -18.95
N ASP A 397 9.26 12.71 -18.37
CA ASP A 397 9.98 13.57 -17.42
C ASP A 397 10.34 12.82 -16.13
N LEU A 398 9.50 11.87 -15.68
CA LEU A 398 9.80 11.02 -14.52
C LEU A 398 11.05 10.17 -14.75
N TYR A 399 11.22 9.62 -15.95
CA TYR A 399 12.38 8.78 -16.26
C TYR A 399 13.65 9.60 -16.43
N PHE A 400 13.57 10.82 -16.99
CA PHE A 400 14.71 11.74 -16.95
C PHE A 400 15.11 12.10 -15.52
N LEU A 401 14.13 12.31 -14.64
CA LEU A 401 14.35 12.62 -13.23
C LEU A 401 14.97 11.43 -12.47
N ALA A 402 14.44 10.22 -12.64
CA ALA A 402 15.00 9.00 -12.07
C ALA A 402 16.45 8.78 -12.55
N ALA A 403 16.71 8.92 -13.85
CA ALA A 403 18.05 8.82 -14.41
C ALA A 403 19.01 9.88 -13.83
N ALA A 404 18.55 11.13 -13.68
CA ALA A 404 19.34 12.21 -13.13
C ALA A 404 19.68 11.97 -11.65
N HIS A 405 18.70 11.56 -10.85
CA HIS A 405 18.86 11.28 -9.43
C HIS A 405 19.81 10.10 -9.20
N THR A 406 19.63 9.00 -9.94
CA THR A 406 20.51 7.84 -9.86
C THR A 406 21.92 8.17 -10.36
N SER A 407 22.08 9.04 -11.37
CA SER A 407 23.42 9.53 -11.79
C SER A 407 24.08 10.37 -10.70
N MET A 408 23.31 11.15 -9.93
CA MET A 408 23.80 11.91 -8.77
C MET A 408 24.27 10.96 -7.66
N ILE A 409 23.51 9.92 -7.35
CA ILE A 409 23.91 8.83 -6.42
C ILE A 409 25.21 8.14 -6.91
N ALA A 410 25.34 7.91 -8.22
CA ALA A 410 26.54 7.36 -8.85
C ALA A 410 27.74 8.32 -8.85
N ARG A 411 27.55 9.58 -8.41
CA ARG A 411 28.51 10.69 -8.49
C ARG A 411 28.92 11.09 -9.92
N ASP A 412 28.14 10.71 -10.92
CA ASP A 412 28.24 11.26 -12.27
C ASP A 412 27.46 12.58 -12.35
N PHE A 413 28.01 13.60 -11.68
CA PHE A 413 27.39 14.91 -11.54
C PHE A 413 27.21 15.61 -12.89
N LYS A 414 28.12 15.38 -13.85
CA LYS A 414 28.01 15.93 -15.21
C LYS A 414 26.78 15.35 -15.91
N LYS A 415 26.60 14.04 -15.85
CA LYS A 415 25.43 13.38 -16.44
C LYS A 415 24.14 13.79 -15.74
N ALA A 416 24.10 13.78 -14.41
CA ALA A 416 22.96 14.23 -13.62
C ALA A 416 22.50 15.64 -14.03
N GLY A 417 23.42 16.61 -14.09
CA GLY A 417 23.12 17.98 -14.51
C GLY A 417 22.69 18.10 -15.98
N SER A 418 23.16 17.22 -16.86
CA SER A 418 22.68 17.18 -18.25
C SER A 418 21.26 16.64 -18.37
N LEU A 419 20.92 15.61 -17.58
CA LEU A 419 19.61 14.96 -17.60
C LEU A 419 18.51 15.86 -17.04
N LEU A 420 18.79 16.60 -15.96
CA LEU A 420 17.85 17.56 -15.38
C LEU A 420 17.40 18.64 -16.39
N LYS A 421 18.24 19.00 -17.37
CA LYS A 421 17.89 20.02 -18.39
C LYS A 421 16.83 19.55 -19.37
N PHE A 422 16.58 18.24 -19.49
CA PHE A 422 15.52 17.72 -20.35
C PHE A 422 14.13 17.81 -19.69
N ILE A 423 14.06 18.02 -18.38
CA ILE A 423 12.80 18.11 -17.63
C ILE A 423 12.20 19.50 -17.84
N ASN A 424 10.96 19.57 -18.33
CA ASN A 424 10.27 20.84 -18.49
C ASN A 424 9.54 21.25 -17.20
N LEU A 425 10.26 21.91 -16.29
CA LEU A 425 9.74 22.36 -14.99
C LEU A 425 8.46 23.22 -15.07
N LYS A 426 8.23 23.92 -16.20
CA LYS A 426 7.01 24.75 -16.38
C LYS A 426 5.77 23.95 -16.73
N LYS A 427 5.95 22.74 -17.27
CA LYS A 427 4.85 21.84 -17.68
C LYS A 427 4.72 20.60 -16.79
N ALA A 428 5.73 20.32 -15.98
CA ALA A 428 5.75 19.22 -15.03
C ALA A 428 4.65 19.37 -13.98
N LYS A 429 4.18 18.24 -13.44
CA LYS A 429 3.36 18.23 -12.22
C LYS A 429 4.16 18.85 -11.05
N PRO A 430 3.52 19.54 -10.10
CA PRO A 430 4.20 20.17 -8.97
C PRO A 430 5.18 19.23 -8.24
N GLU A 431 4.75 18.02 -7.94
CA GLU A 431 5.54 17.02 -7.22
C GLU A 431 6.82 16.64 -7.96
N LEU A 432 6.73 16.51 -9.29
CA LEU A 432 7.88 16.21 -10.15
C LEU A 432 8.83 17.41 -10.24
N ALA A 433 8.28 18.62 -10.34
CA ALA A 433 9.08 19.84 -10.37
C ALA A 433 9.83 20.07 -9.05
N ASP A 434 9.19 19.79 -7.91
CA ASP A 434 9.80 19.88 -6.58
C ASP A 434 10.92 18.85 -6.43
N GLN A 435 10.68 17.61 -6.85
CA GLN A 435 11.70 16.56 -6.83
C GLN A 435 12.89 16.89 -7.75
N ALA A 436 12.65 17.43 -8.95
CA ALA A 436 13.72 17.86 -9.85
C ALA A 436 14.58 18.97 -9.23
N GLN A 437 13.96 19.89 -8.50
CA GLN A 437 14.68 20.92 -7.75
C GLN A 437 15.47 20.33 -6.57
N MET A 438 14.90 19.36 -5.84
CA MET A 438 15.60 18.63 -4.80
C MET A 438 16.88 17.97 -5.34
N THR A 439 16.77 17.21 -6.44
CA THR A 439 17.93 16.59 -7.09
C THR A 439 18.95 17.63 -7.57
N ASN A 440 18.50 18.78 -8.08
CA ASN A 440 19.39 19.88 -8.47
C ASN A 440 20.12 20.52 -7.28
N ILE A 441 19.47 20.64 -6.12
CA ILE A 441 20.08 21.13 -4.88
C ILE A 441 21.17 20.14 -4.43
N LEU A 442 20.86 18.84 -4.38
CA LEU A 442 21.83 17.80 -4.03
C LEU A 442 23.05 17.83 -4.98
N LEU A 443 22.80 17.99 -6.28
CA LEU A 443 23.87 18.15 -7.27
C LEU A 443 24.71 19.41 -7.01
N THR A 444 24.08 20.55 -6.74
CA THR A 444 24.76 21.82 -6.48
C THR A 444 25.61 21.78 -5.22
N ILE A 445 25.12 21.11 -4.16
CA ILE A 445 25.88 20.86 -2.93
C ILE A 445 27.15 20.07 -3.25
N ASN A 446 27.01 18.95 -3.98
CA ASN A 446 28.13 18.06 -4.30
C ASN A 446 29.16 18.65 -5.28
N LEU A 447 28.78 19.64 -6.10
CA LEU A 447 29.67 20.32 -7.04
C LEU A 447 30.51 21.44 -6.40
N LYS A 448 30.16 21.90 -5.20
CA LYS A 448 30.88 22.98 -4.51
C LYS A 448 31.88 22.40 -3.51
N ASP A 449 33.04 23.03 -3.36
CA ASP A 449 34.02 22.63 -2.32
C ASP A 449 33.60 23.12 -0.92
N SER A 450 32.86 24.22 -0.85
CA SER A 450 32.32 24.81 0.39
C SER A 450 30.98 25.51 0.12
N ILE A 451 30.10 25.52 1.11
CA ILE A 451 28.76 26.10 1.00
C ILE A 451 28.62 27.20 2.05
N ASP A 452 28.32 28.42 1.58
CA ASP A 452 27.86 29.50 2.45
C ASP A 452 26.39 29.26 2.81
N ALA A 453 26.14 28.91 4.08
CA ALA A 453 24.82 28.58 4.58
C ALA A 453 23.79 29.70 4.37
N ARG A 454 24.20 30.99 4.43
CA ARG A 454 23.27 32.12 4.25
C ARG A 454 22.82 32.27 2.80
N LYS A 455 23.75 32.08 1.87
CA LYS A 455 23.45 32.14 0.43
C LYS A 455 22.65 30.91 -0.02
N PHE A 456 22.98 29.74 0.52
CA PHE A 456 22.29 28.49 0.23
C PHE A 456 20.83 28.48 0.72
N LEU A 457 20.57 28.99 1.93
CA LEU A 457 19.20 29.12 2.45
C LEU A 457 18.36 30.10 1.63
N ALA A 458 18.95 31.19 1.14
CA ALA A 458 18.28 32.13 0.24
C ALA A 458 17.90 31.49 -1.11
N ASP A 459 18.74 30.60 -1.65
CA ASP A 459 18.44 29.83 -2.86
C ASP A 459 17.36 28.75 -2.63
N CYS A 460 17.25 28.21 -1.40
CA CYS A 460 16.26 27.17 -1.03
C CYS A 460 14.87 27.72 -0.61
N LEU A 461 14.79 28.98 -0.19
CA LEU A 461 13.56 29.65 0.27
C LEU A 461 12.49 29.86 -0.82
N TYR A 462 12.82 29.61 -2.09
CA TYR A 462 11.89 29.73 -3.22
C TYR A 462 11.14 28.43 -3.57
N LEU A 463 11.31 27.37 -2.78
CA LEU A 463 10.56 26.12 -2.93
C LEU A 463 9.15 26.24 -2.31
N PRO A 464 8.07 25.95 -3.04
CA PRO A 464 6.78 25.66 -2.43
C PRO A 464 6.93 24.42 -1.53
N ASN A 465 6.43 24.45 -0.30
CA ASN A 465 6.53 23.35 0.70
C ASN A 465 7.94 23.04 1.25
N SER A 466 8.71 24.08 1.61
CA SER A 466 10.05 23.95 2.22
C SER A 466 10.07 23.58 3.72
N GLU A 467 8.95 23.30 4.38
CA GLU A 467 8.92 23.01 5.83
C GLU A 467 9.78 21.79 6.23
N GLY A 468 9.83 20.75 5.39
CA GLY A 468 10.70 19.58 5.62
C GLY A 468 12.18 19.85 5.35
N VAL A 469 12.49 20.72 4.38
CA VAL A 469 13.87 21.09 4.00
C VAL A 469 14.47 22.06 5.02
N LEU A 470 13.69 23.01 5.54
CA LEU A 470 14.14 23.95 6.57
C LEU A 470 14.45 23.27 7.91
N CYS A 471 13.73 22.21 8.29
CA CYS A 471 13.94 21.54 9.57
C CYS A 471 15.34 20.87 9.67
N CYS A 472 15.89 20.43 8.53
CA CYS A 472 17.22 19.81 8.46
C CYS A 472 18.37 20.85 8.56
N PHE A 473 18.14 22.11 8.18
CA PHE A 473 19.20 23.13 8.08
C PHE A 473 19.13 24.23 9.16
N THR A 474 18.00 24.41 9.84
CA THR A 474 17.82 25.50 10.81
C THR A 474 18.53 25.29 12.15
N ARG A 475 19.00 24.08 12.46
CA ARG A 475 19.75 23.80 13.70
C ARG A 475 21.26 24.09 13.63
N SER A 476 21.84 24.40 12.47
CA SER A 476 23.30 24.55 12.29
C SER A 476 23.77 25.94 11.82
N ALA A 477 22.93 26.97 11.92
CA ALA A 477 23.11 28.29 11.28
C ALA A 477 24.32 29.14 11.73
N ASN A 478 25.29 28.61 12.47
CA ASN A 478 26.43 29.38 12.98
C ASN A 478 27.83 29.01 12.42
N GLU A 479 27.98 28.04 11.50
CA GLU A 479 29.32 27.69 10.98
C GLU A 479 29.38 27.45 9.47
N SER A 480 30.55 27.73 8.86
CA SER A 480 30.86 27.42 7.47
C SER A 480 31.21 25.94 7.30
N PHE A 481 30.48 25.21 6.46
CA PHE A 481 30.69 23.77 6.27
C PHE A 481 31.43 23.46 4.95
N ARG A 482 32.32 22.46 4.98
CA ARG A 482 32.79 21.80 3.76
C ARG A 482 31.62 21.02 3.16
N ALA A 483 31.49 21.01 1.84
CA ALA A 483 30.37 20.34 1.19
C ALA A 483 30.33 18.83 1.48
N SER A 484 31.50 18.22 1.70
CA SER A 484 31.61 16.83 2.19
C SER A 484 30.87 16.62 3.50
N SER A 485 30.78 17.61 4.38
CA SER A 485 30.17 17.53 5.73
C SER A 485 28.64 17.61 5.73
N VAL A 486 28.02 18.10 4.64
CA VAL A 486 26.56 18.31 4.59
C VAL A 486 25.79 16.99 4.53
N PHE A 487 26.38 15.95 3.93
CA PHE A 487 25.80 14.60 3.93
C PHE A 487 26.00 13.82 5.24
N PHE A 488 26.93 14.25 6.11
CA PHE A 488 27.24 13.53 7.35
C PHE A 488 26.25 13.83 8.48
N LEU A 489 25.56 14.97 8.43
CA LEU A 489 24.69 15.43 9.51
C LEU A 489 23.35 14.66 9.61
N ARG A 490 22.97 13.89 8.57
CA ARG A 490 21.76 13.03 8.59
C ARG A 490 22.08 11.53 8.70
N ALA A 491 23.34 11.14 8.52
CA ALA A 491 23.79 9.74 8.61
C ALA A 491 24.07 9.29 10.06
N SER A 492 24.05 10.20 11.03
CA SER A 492 24.18 9.87 12.46
C SER A 492 22.80 9.74 13.10
N SER A 493 22.33 8.50 13.30
CA SER A 493 21.14 8.18 14.10
C SER A 493 21.38 8.48 15.59
N PRO A 494 20.34 8.80 16.41
CA PRO A 494 20.48 9.41 17.73
C PRO A 494 20.71 8.34 18.79
N ALA A 495 21.92 7.81 18.87
CA ALA A 495 22.36 7.04 20.02
C ALA A 495 23.80 7.44 20.33
N ASN A 496 24.03 7.91 21.56
CA ASN A 496 25.30 8.37 22.13
C ASN A 496 25.64 9.84 21.92
N PHE A 497 24.84 10.73 22.51
CA PHE A 497 25.38 11.96 23.09
C PHE A 497 24.66 12.28 24.40
N ASP A 498 24.78 11.37 25.36
CA ASP A 498 24.61 11.70 26.77
C ASP A 498 25.65 10.93 27.59
N ALA A 499 26.25 11.63 28.55
CA ALA A 499 27.32 11.23 29.47
C ALA A 499 28.77 11.53 29.04
N VAL A 500 29.16 12.81 29.08
CA VAL A 500 30.33 13.20 29.89
C VAL A 500 29.92 14.36 30.78
N GLY A 501 29.62 14.02 32.04
CA GLY A 501 29.34 14.99 33.08
C GLY A 501 30.55 15.87 33.42
N GLU A 502 30.21 17.12 33.75
CA GLU A 502 30.85 18.04 34.67
C GLU A 502 32.19 17.63 35.31
N SER A 503 33.21 18.50 35.21
CA SER A 503 33.77 19.07 36.45
C SER A 503 34.55 20.37 36.23
N SER A 504 34.30 21.31 37.16
CA SER A 504 35.14 22.47 37.50
C SER A 504 35.12 23.62 36.46
N ARG A 505 34.74 24.87 36.77
CA ARG A 505 35.07 25.68 37.96
C ARG A 505 34.07 26.82 38.15
N ASN A 506 33.53 26.91 39.35
CA ASN A 506 32.89 28.10 39.86
C ASN A 506 33.96 29.16 40.22
N THR A 507 33.70 30.39 39.79
CA THR A 507 34.04 31.69 40.43
C THR A 507 35.44 31.93 41.04
N LYS A 508 36.14 32.95 40.51
CA LYS A 508 36.91 33.89 41.36
C LYS A 508 37.07 35.27 40.71
N ILE A 509 36.27 36.20 41.24
CA ILE A 509 36.40 37.65 41.18
C ILE A 509 37.73 38.05 41.83
N ARG A 510 38.53 38.89 41.17
CA ARG A 510 39.71 39.55 41.76
C ARG A 510 39.29 40.89 42.37
N ASN A 511 39.25 40.96 43.69
CA ASN A 511 39.50 42.19 44.45
C ASN A 511 40.94 42.14 45.01
N LYS A 512 41.70 43.22 44.84
CA LYS A 512 43.00 43.46 45.48
C LYS A 512 42.82 43.89 46.95
N PRO A 513 43.73 43.53 47.87
CA PRO A 513 43.83 44.10 49.21
C PRO A 513 44.63 45.44 49.21
N PRO A 514 44.57 46.22 50.30
CA PRO A 514 44.99 47.61 50.32
C PRO A 514 46.50 47.79 50.57
N ALA A 515 47.05 48.80 49.92
CA ALA A 515 48.05 49.75 50.43
C ALA A 515 47.91 51.03 49.60
#